data_AF-A0A933E8S3-F1
#
_entry.id   AF-A0A933E8S3-F1
#
_cell.length_a   1.000
_cell.length_b   1.000
_cell.length_c   1.000
_cell.angle_alpha   90.00
_cell.angle_beta   90.00
_cell.angle_gamma   90.00
#
_symmetry.space_group_name_H-M   'P 1'
#
loop_
_entity.id
_entity.type
_entity.pdbx_description
1 polymer ?
#
loop_
_entity_poly.entity_id
_entity_poly.type
_entity_poly.pdbx_seq_one_letter_code
_entity_poly.pdbx_strand_id
1 'polypeptide(L)' 'AQQTFANRFLYVGHPGVKYPKGLPALDELKLEVIDPEVLKKENKNMQNLFRKLFGV' A
#
# COMPACT_ATOMS: atom_id res chain seq x y z
N ALA A 1 10.64 4.57 -15.12
CA ALA A 1 10.43 3.21 -14.57
C ALA A 1 9.11 3.05 -13.80
N GLN A 2 8.60 4.05 -13.06
CA GLN A 2 7.38 3.89 -12.25
C GLN A 2 6.08 3.60 -13.04
N GLN A 3 5.99 4.09 -14.28
CA GLN A 3 4.86 3.78 -15.18
C GLN A 3 4.66 2.27 -15.40
N THR A 4 5.74 1.48 -15.39
CA THR A 4 5.65 0.02 -15.56
C THR A 4 4.88 -0.64 -14.41
N PHE A 5 5.00 -0.11 -13.18
CA PHE A 5 4.25 -0.62 -12.03
C PHE A 5 2.77 -0.24 -12.11
N ALA A 6 2.46 0.99 -12.51
CA ALA A 6 1.06 1.40 -12.76
C ALA A 6 0.39 0.59 -13.87
N ASN A 7 1.13 0.23 -14.92
CA ASN A 7 0.63 -0.66 -15.99
C ASN A 7 0.36 -2.09 -15.49
N ARG A 8 0.94 -2.48 -14.35
CA ARG A 8 0.66 -3.75 -13.64
C ARG A 8 -0.35 -3.56 -12.50
N PHE A 9 -1.14 -2.50 -12.55
CA PHE A 9 -2.20 -2.16 -11.58
C PHE A 9 -1.69 -1.86 -10.16
N LEU A 10 -0.44 -1.44 -10.01
CA LEU A 10 0.13 -1.00 -8.73
C LEU A 10 0.08 0.53 -8.60
N TYR A 11 -0.29 1.02 -7.42
CA TYR A 11 -0.24 2.43 -7.08
C TYR A 11 1.20 2.91 -6.84
N VAL A 12 1.53 4.07 -7.41
CA VAL A 12 2.84 4.73 -7.30
C VAL A 12 2.68 6.24 -7.12
N GLY A 13 3.54 6.84 -6.30
CA GLY A 13 3.41 8.24 -5.86
C GLY A 13 3.95 9.31 -6.82
N HIS A 14 4.37 8.98 -8.04
CA HIS A 14 4.98 9.98 -8.92
C HIS A 14 3.92 10.75 -9.73
N PRO A 15 3.94 12.10 -9.72
CA PRO A 15 2.89 12.94 -10.31
C PRO A 15 2.71 12.82 -11.83
N GLY A 16 3.64 12.19 -12.54
CA GLY A 16 3.59 12.03 -13.99
C GLY A 16 3.02 10.67 -14.43
N VAL A 17 2.65 9.81 -13.49
CA VAL A 17 2.18 8.46 -13.78
C VAL A 17 0.71 8.47 -14.13
N LYS A 18 0.36 7.79 -15.22
CA LYS A 18 -1.03 7.60 -15.65
C LYS A 18 -1.50 6.20 -15.29
N TYR A 19 -2.65 6.12 -14.63
CA TYR A 19 -3.28 4.87 -14.26
C TYR A 19 -4.11 4.28 -15.42
N PRO A 20 -4.23 2.94 -15.53
CA PRO A 20 -5.09 2.31 -16.53
C PRO A 20 -6.56 2.73 -16.39
N LYS A 21 -7.31 2.70 -17.50
CA LYS A 21 -8.75 3.01 -17.49
C LYS A 21 -9.49 2.06 -16.54
N GLY A 22 -10.25 2.62 -15.60
CA GLY A 22 -11.01 1.87 -14.60
C GLY A 22 -10.34 1.76 -13.23
N LEU A 23 -9.08 2.20 -13.09
CA LEU A 23 -8.43 2.36 -11.79
C LEU A 23 -8.44 3.87 -11.43
N PRO A 24 -8.95 4.26 -10.24
CA PRO A 24 -8.86 5.65 -9.83
C PRO A 24 -7.39 6.07 -9.70
N ALA A 25 -7.11 7.35 -9.87
CA ALA A 25 -5.80 7.91 -9.61
C ALA A 25 -5.52 7.96 -8.10
N LEU A 26 -4.24 8.11 -7.74
CA LEU A 26 -3.81 8.04 -6.34
C LEU A 26 -4.42 9.15 -5.47
N ASP A 27 -4.60 10.34 -6.05
CA ASP A 27 -5.22 11.52 -5.44
C ASP A 27 -6.75 11.42 -5.32
N GLU A 28 -7.38 10.53 -6.08
CA GLU A 28 -8.81 10.23 -5.97
C GLU A 28 -9.10 9.25 -4.81
N LEU A 29 -8.07 8.59 -4.27
CA LEU A 29 -8.19 7.70 -3.12
C LEU A 29 -8.11 8.48 -1.80
N LYS A 30 -8.94 8.07 -0.84
CA LYS A 30 -8.82 8.50 0.56
C LYS A 30 -7.72 7.68 1.24
N LEU A 31 -6.49 8.14 1.11
CA LEU A 31 -5.33 7.47 1.72
C LEU A 31 -5.21 7.87 3.18
N GLU A 32 -5.04 6.88 4.05
CA GLU A 32 -4.61 7.10 5.43
C GLU A 32 -3.10 7.31 5.45
N VAL A 33 -2.66 8.46 5.98
CA VAL A 33 -1.24 8.75 6.14
C VAL A 33 -0.81 8.23 7.50
N ILE A 34 0.01 7.18 7.48
CA ILE A 34 0.57 6.56 8.68
C ILE A 34 2.08 6.72 8.65
N ASP A 35 2.67 7.07 9.79
CA ASP A 35 4.11 7.15 9.94
C ASP A 35 4.77 5.76 9.74
N PRO A 36 5.80 5.63 8.89
CA PRO A 36 6.53 4.38 8.70
C PRO A 36 7.05 3.73 10.00
N GLU A 37 7.42 4.52 11.01
CA GLU A 37 7.90 4.02 12.29
C GLU A 37 6.79 3.35 13.10
N VAL A 38 5.58 3.90 13.04
CA VAL A 38 4.39 3.31 13.67
C VAL A 38 4.08 1.95 13.04
N LEU A 39 4.03 1.89 11.70
CA LEU A 39 3.80 0.63 10.98
C LEU A 39 4.83 -0.45 11.33
N LYS A 40 6.11 -0.10 11.45
CA LYS A 40 7.16 -1.05 11.84
C LYS A 40 6.95 -1.61 13.25
N LYS A 41 6.53 -0.77 14.20
CA LYS A 41 6.25 -1.19 15.57
C LYS A 41 5.05 -2.13 15.64
N GLU A 42 3.99 -1.82 14.90
CA GLU A 42 2.77 -2.63 14.87
C GLU A 42 2.93 -3.96 14.13
N ASN A 43 3.83 -4.05 13.15
CA ASN A 43 4.04 -5.27 12.37
C ASN A 43 4.39 -6.49 13.26
N LYS A 44 5.28 -6.32 14.25
CA LYS A 44 5.63 -7.42 15.17
C LYS A 44 4.43 -7.87 16.01
N ASN A 45 3.63 -6.91 16.49
CA ASN A 45 2.44 -7.20 17.28
C ASN A 45 1.40 -7.93 16.44
N MET A 46 1.19 -7.50 15.19
CA MET A 46 0.25 -8.12 14.26
C MET A 46 0.68 -9.53 13.86
N GLN A 47 1.96 -9.77 13.59
CA GLN A 47 2.49 -11.11 13.32
C GLN A 47 2.28 -12.07 14.50
N ASN A 48 2.55 -11.60 15.72
CA ASN A 48 2.32 -12.40 16.93
C ASN A 48 0.84 -12.70 17.14
N LEU A 49 -0.04 -11.72 16.91
CA LEU A 49 -1.49 -11.92 16.97
C LEU A 49 -1.96 -12.93 15.93
N PHE A 50 -1.47 -12.83 14.69
CA PHE A 50 -1.81 -13.76 13.62
C PHE A 50 -1.42 -15.21 14.00
N ARG A 51 -0.19 -15.43 14.49
CA ARG A 51 0.23 -16.76 14.97
C ARG A 51 -0.64 -17.26 16.12
N LYS A 52 -1.01 -16.39 17.06
CA LYS A 52 -1.88 -16.76 18.19
C LYS A 52 -3.28 -17.16 17.72
N LEU A 53 -3.83 -16.47 16.71
CA LEU A 53 -5.19 -16.73 16.21
C LEU A 53 -5.25 -17.93 15.26
N PHE A 54 -4.22 -18.14 14.44
CA PHE A 54 -4.25 -19.11 13.34
C PHE A 54 -3.27 -20.28 13.49
N GLY A 55 -2.45 -20.31 14.55
CA GLY A 55 -1.63 -21.47 14.92
C GLY A 55 -0.48 -21.81 13.97
N VAL A 56 -0.04 -20.84 13.14
CA VAL A 56 1.12 -20.98 12.24
C VAL A 56 2.43 -20.83 13.00
#